data_AF-A0A3C0I1K4-F1
#
_entry.id   AF-A0A3C0I1K4-F1
#
_cell.length_a   1.000
_cell.length_b   1.000
_cell.length_c   1.000
_cell.angle_alpha   90.00
_cell.angle_beta   90.00
_cell.angle_gamma   90.00
#
_symmetry.space_group_name_H-M   'P 1'
#
loop_
_entity.id
_entity.type
_entity.pdbx_description
1 polymer ?
#
loop_
_entity_poly.entity_id
_entity_poly.type
_entity_poly.pdbx_seq_one_letter_code
_entity_poly.pdbx_strand_id
1 'polypeptide(L)'
;MKKKRSDTSRYLFTGGFCLMVVLISGCGGGDEDNDSLTSDNGEEAGQSNDYHLIRAEYDSDGDGSIEYVETFTSDANGNLTRWESYGEDGQIQHVATFSYDSHGNLTKKEWDSAAEYLEPPKLVDGIIDSETHFINTYDENDNLV
;
A
#
# COMPACT_ATOMS: atom_id res chain seq x y z
N MET A 1 -29.82 -3.41 13.03
CA MET A 1 -28.79 -3.57 11.97
C MET A 1 -28.50 -2.22 11.34
N LYS A 2 -27.46 -1.51 11.79
CA LYS A 2 -27.01 -0.27 11.15
C LYS A 2 -25.81 -0.62 10.28
N LYS A 3 -25.98 -0.55 8.95
CA LYS A 3 -24.88 -0.69 7.97
C LYS A 3 -23.84 0.39 8.26
N LYS A 4 -22.63 0.01 8.66
CA LYS A 4 -21.44 0.89 8.60
C LYS A 4 -21.28 1.29 7.13
N ARG A 5 -21.44 2.58 6.83
CA ARG A 5 -21.01 3.16 5.56
C ARG A 5 -19.52 3.44 5.74
N SER A 6 -18.66 2.80 4.94
CA SER A 6 -17.27 3.25 4.80
C SER A 6 -17.32 4.54 4.00
N ASP A 7 -16.99 5.66 4.63
CA ASP A 7 -16.95 6.95 3.97
C ASP A 7 -15.72 7.01 3.04
N THR A 8 -15.92 6.61 1.78
CA THR A 8 -14.96 6.82 0.70
C THR A 8 -14.96 8.31 0.34
N SER A 9 -13.93 9.04 0.78
CA SER A 9 -13.76 10.46 0.46
C SER A 9 -13.35 10.62 -1.01
N ARG A 10 -14.24 11.18 -1.83
CA ARG A 10 -14.05 11.37 -3.28
C ARG A 10 -13.45 12.75 -3.54
N TYR A 11 -12.19 12.82 -3.93
CA TYR A 11 -11.59 14.06 -4.44
C TYR A 11 -11.80 14.12 -5.97
N LEU A 12 -12.70 15.00 -6.41
CA LEU A 12 -12.94 15.31 -7.83
C LEU A 12 -12.09 16.53 -8.19
N PHE A 13 -11.01 16.37 -8.96
CA PHE A 13 -10.35 17.48 -9.64
C PHE A 13 -10.95 17.65 -11.03
N THR A 14 -11.50 18.84 -11.28
CA THR A 14 -12.10 19.21 -12.56
C THR A 14 -11.03 19.46 -13.62
N GLY A 15 -10.89 18.54 -14.58
CA GLY A 15 -10.15 18.75 -15.82
C GLY A 15 -9.41 17.51 -16.31
N GLY A 16 -10.05 16.71 -17.16
CA GLY A 16 -9.43 15.76 -18.12
C GLY A 16 -8.55 14.63 -17.57
N PHE A 17 -8.33 14.54 -16.26
CA PHE A 17 -7.57 13.47 -15.61
C PHE A 17 -8.33 13.12 -14.32
N CYS A 18 -8.95 11.95 -14.27
CA CYS A 18 -9.69 11.54 -13.09
C CYS A 18 -8.79 10.67 -12.20
N LEU A 19 -8.05 11.29 -11.28
CA LEU A 19 -7.31 10.56 -10.25
C LEU A 19 -8.24 10.28 -9.07
N MET A 20 -8.71 9.04 -8.95
CA MET A 20 -9.49 8.61 -7.78
C MET A 20 -8.56 7.92 -6.77
N VAL A 21 -8.35 8.56 -5.61
CA VAL A 21 -7.60 7.98 -4.49
C VAL A 21 -8.58 7.43 -3.45
N VAL A 22 -8.56 6.11 -3.23
CA VAL A 22 -9.34 5.44 -2.19
C VAL A 22 -8.40 5.09 -1.03
N LEU A 23 -8.67 5.65 0.15
CA LEU A 23 -7.98 5.32 1.40
C LEU A 23 -8.79 4.25 2.15
N ILE A 24 -8.19 3.09 2.39
CA ILE A 24 -8.79 2.01 3.18
C ILE A 24 -7.93 1.81 4.42
N SER A 25 -8.35 2.38 5.56
CA SER A 25 -7.79 2.05 6.88
C SER A 25 -8.41 0.73 7.35
N GLY A 26 -7.62 -0.34 7.41
CA GLY A 26 -8.07 -1.65 7.86
C GLY A 26 -8.27 -1.69 9.37
N CYS A 27 -9.50 -1.51 9.85
CA CYS A 27 -9.86 -1.81 11.24
C CYS A 27 -9.92 -3.34 11.40
N GLY A 28 -8.87 -3.94 11.96
CA GLY A 28 -8.78 -5.38 12.23
C GLY A 28 -9.91 -5.83 13.17
N GLY A 29 -10.77 -6.73 12.68
CA GLY A 29 -11.82 -7.36 13.48
C GLY A 29 -11.23 -8.45 14.37
N GLY A 30 -11.38 -8.29 15.68
CA GLY A 30 -11.33 -9.39 16.63
C GLY A 30 -12.75 -9.91 16.84
N ASP A 31 -13.05 -11.08 16.28
CA ASP A 31 -14.16 -11.90 16.74
C ASP A 31 -13.73 -12.49 18.11
N GLU A 32 -14.28 -11.97 19.19
CA GLU A 32 -14.27 -12.64 20.49
C GLU A 32 -15.70 -12.72 21.00
N ASP A 33 -16.25 -13.93 20.90
CA ASP A 33 -17.32 -14.39 21.76
C ASP A 33 -16.82 -14.29 23.22
N ASN A 34 -17.09 -13.17 23.90
CA ASN A 34 -16.98 -13.12 25.36
C ASN A 34 -18.01 -12.15 25.93
N ASP A 35 -19.04 -12.74 26.52
CA ASP A 35 -19.95 -12.12 27.45
C ASP A 35 -19.18 -11.67 28.70
N SER A 36 -19.12 -10.37 28.98
CA SER A 36 -19.32 -9.81 30.33
C SER A 36 -18.75 -8.41 30.44
N LEU A 37 -19.53 -7.54 31.07
CA LEU A 37 -19.19 -6.19 31.45
C LEU A 37 -18.33 -6.21 32.73
N THR A 38 -17.07 -5.79 32.66
CA THR A 38 -16.32 -5.25 33.82
C THR A 38 -15.41 -4.13 33.31
N SER A 39 -15.75 -2.85 33.52
CA SER A 39 -15.32 -2.00 34.65
C SER A 39 -13.82 -1.77 34.73
N ASP A 40 -13.44 -0.54 34.36
CA ASP A 40 -12.49 0.34 35.04
C ASP A 40 -11.08 -0.23 35.33
N ASN A 41 -10.10 0.19 34.52
CA ASN A 41 -8.87 0.89 34.94
C ASN A 41 -7.90 0.97 33.76
N GLY A 42 -7.24 2.13 33.63
CA GLY A 42 -6.46 2.57 32.47
C GLY A 42 -5.58 1.51 31.80
N GLU A 43 -5.82 1.31 30.51
CA GLU A 43 -4.93 0.60 29.60
C GLU A 43 -4.59 1.59 28.48
N GLU A 44 -3.29 1.77 28.25
CA GLU A 44 -2.73 2.71 27.28
C GLU A 44 -3.46 2.63 25.95
N ALA A 45 -3.68 3.78 25.30
CA ALA A 45 -4.13 3.82 23.93
C ALA A 45 -3.15 3.01 23.07
N GLY A 46 -3.49 1.75 22.80
CA GLY A 46 -2.73 0.88 21.93
C GLY A 46 -2.58 1.59 20.59
N GLN A 47 -1.34 1.85 20.20
CA GLN A 47 -1.03 2.37 18.88
C GLN A 47 -1.64 1.40 17.87
N SER A 48 -2.67 1.85 17.15
CA SER A 48 -3.28 1.07 16.10
C SER A 48 -2.20 0.79 15.06
N ASN A 49 -1.81 -0.47 14.89
CA ASN A 49 -0.92 -0.89 13.80
C ASN A 49 -1.69 -0.88 12.46
N ASP A 50 -2.30 0.27 12.15
CA ASP A 50 -3.18 0.45 11.02
C ASP A 50 -2.31 0.57 9.77
N TYR A 51 -2.22 -0.54 9.03
CA TYR A 51 -1.70 -0.53 7.67
C TYR A 51 -2.54 0.43 6.84
N HIS A 52 -1.86 1.38 6.19
CA HIS A 52 -2.51 2.32 5.29
C HIS A 52 -2.46 1.75 3.88
N LEU A 53 -3.64 1.38 3.35
CA LEU A 53 -3.78 0.98 1.96
C LEU A 53 -4.39 2.11 1.15
N ILE A 54 -3.67 2.52 0.11
CA ILE A 54 -4.09 3.54 -0.84
C ILE A 54 -4.24 2.88 -2.19
N ARG A 55 -5.35 3.14 -2.89
CA ARG A 55 -5.56 2.73 -4.27
C ARG A 55 -5.78 3.96 -5.15
N ALA A 56 -5.03 4.07 -6.23
CA ALA A 56 -5.14 5.12 -7.23
C ALA A 56 -5.59 4.51 -8.56
N GLU A 57 -6.59 5.13 -9.19
CA GLU A 57 -7.06 4.78 -10.53
C GLU A 57 -6.69 5.90 -11.49
N TYR A 58 -6.29 5.53 -12.70
CA TYR A 58 -5.89 6.46 -13.74
C TYR A 58 -6.74 6.23 -14.98
N ASP A 59 -7.34 7.33 -15.43
CA ASP A 59 -8.08 7.51 -16.68
C ASP A 59 -7.46 8.75 -17.34
N SER A 60 -6.59 8.49 -18.32
CA SER A 60 -5.64 9.43 -18.91
C SER A 60 -6.24 10.16 -20.09
N ASP A 61 -7.21 9.56 -20.78
CA ASP A 61 -7.95 10.18 -21.88
C ASP A 61 -9.32 10.74 -21.47
N GLY A 62 -9.77 10.44 -20.25
CA GLY A 62 -10.99 10.95 -19.64
C GLY A 62 -12.25 10.33 -20.22
N ASP A 63 -12.14 9.16 -20.86
CA ASP A 63 -13.28 8.47 -21.49
C ASP A 63 -14.15 7.68 -20.49
N GLY A 64 -13.70 7.59 -19.23
CA GLY A 64 -14.34 6.88 -18.14
C GLY A 64 -13.86 5.44 -17.95
N SER A 65 -12.89 4.99 -18.75
CA SER A 65 -12.20 3.71 -18.63
C SER A 65 -10.90 3.90 -17.85
N ILE A 66 -10.63 2.97 -16.93
CA ILE A 66 -9.40 3.02 -16.14
C ILE A 66 -8.32 2.26 -16.91
N GLU A 67 -7.23 2.91 -17.31
CA GLU A 67 -6.16 2.22 -18.04
C GLU A 67 -5.17 1.52 -17.10
N TYR A 68 -4.94 2.07 -15.90
CA TYR A 68 -4.13 1.41 -14.90
C TYR A 68 -4.54 1.77 -13.48
N VAL A 69 -4.22 0.86 -12.57
CA VAL A 69 -4.50 0.97 -11.14
C VAL A 69 -3.21 0.78 -10.39
N GLU A 70 -2.96 1.62 -9.39
CA GLU A 70 -1.86 1.43 -8.46
C GLU A 70 -2.39 1.19 -7.05
N THR A 71 -1.73 0.31 -6.31
CA THR A 71 -2.00 0.11 -4.89
C THR A 71 -0.71 0.28 -4.09
N PHE A 72 -0.85 0.89 -2.93
CA PHE A 72 0.24 1.21 -2.02
C PHE A 72 -0.15 0.67 -0.65
N THR A 73 0.71 -0.14 -0.05
CA THR A 73 0.55 -0.64 1.31
C THR A 73 1.68 -0.09 2.16
N SER A 74 1.35 0.57 3.26
CA SER A 74 2.32 1.07 4.23
C SER A 74 2.21 0.35 5.57
N ASP A 75 3.32 0.27 6.30
CA ASP A 75 3.35 -0.19 7.69
C ASP A 75 2.70 0.82 8.65
N ALA A 76 2.64 0.46 9.94
CA ALA A 76 2.11 1.31 11.00
C ALA A 76 2.90 2.61 11.21
N ASN A 77 4.15 2.66 10.77
CA ASN A 77 5.01 3.84 10.84
C ASN A 77 4.85 4.75 9.61
N GLY A 78 4.02 4.36 8.63
CA GLY A 78 3.79 5.08 7.39
C GLY A 78 4.81 4.80 6.29
N ASN A 79 5.73 3.83 6.48
CA ASN A 79 6.68 3.45 5.44
C ASN A 79 5.98 2.56 4.41
N LEU A 80 6.14 2.89 3.12
CA LEU A 80 5.59 2.10 2.02
C LEU A 80 6.26 0.73 1.98
N THR A 81 5.58 -0.35 2.33
CA THR A 81 6.16 -1.70 2.30
C THR A 81 5.94 -2.41 0.97
N ARG A 82 4.88 -2.05 0.24
CA ARG A 82 4.53 -2.68 -1.03
C ARG A 82 3.81 -1.74 -1.98
N TRP A 83 4.17 -1.84 -3.25
CA TRP A 83 3.48 -1.19 -4.36
C TRP A 83 3.14 -2.22 -5.44
N GLU A 84 1.94 -2.10 -6.01
CA GLU A 84 1.51 -2.92 -7.14
C GLU A 84 0.89 -2.05 -8.22
N SER A 85 1.12 -2.43 -9.46
CA SER A 85 0.45 -1.86 -10.63
C SER A 85 -0.33 -2.94 -11.35
N TYR A 86 -1.56 -2.61 -11.74
CA TYR A 86 -2.46 -3.44 -12.52
C TYR A 86 -2.74 -2.76 -13.86
N GLY A 87 -2.73 -3.54 -14.94
CA GLY A 87 -3.16 -3.09 -16.25
C GLY A 87 -4.68 -3.00 -16.38
N GLU A 88 -5.14 -2.53 -17.53
CA GLU A 88 -6.57 -2.40 -17.90
C GLU A 88 -7.32 -3.74 -17.82
N ASP A 89 -6.63 -4.85 -18.07
CA ASP A 89 -7.16 -6.22 -17.98
C ASP A 89 -7.29 -6.72 -16.53
N GLY A 90 -6.84 -5.94 -15.55
CA GLY A 90 -6.82 -6.28 -14.14
C GLY A 90 -5.66 -7.20 -13.72
N GLN A 91 -4.74 -7.53 -14.63
CA GLN A 91 -3.58 -8.34 -14.33
C GLN A 91 -2.48 -7.49 -13.66
N ILE A 92 -1.77 -8.09 -12.71
CA ILE A 92 -0.62 -7.44 -12.07
C ILE A 92 0.51 -7.33 -13.10
N GLN A 93 0.94 -6.10 -13.35
CA GLN A 93 2.05 -5.79 -14.24
C GLN A 93 3.35 -5.61 -13.47
N HIS A 94 3.29 -5.04 -12.26
CA HIS A 94 4.48 -4.82 -11.45
C HIS A 94 4.19 -4.99 -9.96
N VAL A 95 5.18 -5.50 -9.23
CA VAL A 95 5.22 -5.54 -7.78
C VAL A 95 6.57 -5.01 -7.31
N ALA A 96 6.55 -4.09 -6.36
CA ALA A 96 7.73 -3.66 -5.64
C ALA A 96 7.54 -3.84 -4.14
N THR A 97 8.56 -4.35 -3.47
CA THR A 97 8.62 -4.45 -2.00
C THR A 97 9.78 -3.61 -1.50
N PHE A 98 9.59 -3.02 -0.33
CA PHE A 98 10.56 -2.12 0.28
C PHE A 98 10.81 -2.54 1.72
N SER A 99 12.08 -2.52 2.13
CA SER A 99 12.49 -2.74 3.52
C SER A 99 13.27 -1.54 4.03
N TYR A 100 13.11 -1.29 5.33
CA TYR A 100 13.66 -0.11 6.00
C TYR A 100 14.47 -0.54 7.22
N ASP A 101 15.43 0.29 7.63
CA ASP A 101 16.10 0.14 8.91
C ASP A 101 15.27 0.73 10.07
N SER A 102 15.81 0.66 11.29
CA SER A 102 15.16 1.17 12.49
C SER A 102 14.92 2.68 12.49
N HIS A 103 15.60 3.42 11.61
CA HIS A 103 15.42 4.87 11.46
C HIS A 103 14.43 5.21 10.34
N GLY A 104 13.84 4.21 9.68
CA GLY A 104 12.91 4.40 8.55
C GLY A 104 13.62 4.71 7.24
N ASN A 105 14.93 4.49 7.13
CA ASN A 105 15.66 4.67 5.88
C ASN A 105 15.61 3.39 5.04
N LEU A 106 15.43 3.53 3.73
CA LEU A 106 15.33 2.39 2.81
C LEU A 106 16.63 1.59 2.83
N THR A 107 16.54 0.27 2.98
CA THR A 107 17.68 -0.66 2.95
C THR A 107 17.59 -1.66 1.81
N LYS A 108 16.36 -1.96 1.36
CA LYS A 108 16.13 -2.92 0.28
C LYS A 108 14.96 -2.49 -0.59
N LYS A 109 15.12 -2.64 -1.91
CA LYS A 109 14.04 -2.58 -2.88
C LYS A 109 14.10 -3.83 -3.75
N GLU A 110 13.00 -4.56 -3.85
CA GLU A 110 12.83 -5.66 -4.81
C GLU A 110 11.78 -5.24 -5.85
N TRP A 111 11.97 -5.70 -7.08
CA TRP A 111 11.11 -5.41 -8.21
C TRP A 111 10.87 -6.69 -9.01
N ASP A 112 9.60 -6.99 -9.21
CA ASP A 112 9.10 -8.09 -10.02
C ASP A 112 8.14 -7.49 -11.06
N SER A 113 8.39 -7.81 -12.33
CA SER A 113 7.62 -7.32 -13.46
C SER A 113 7.10 -8.44 -14.32
N ALA A 114 5.85 -8.29 -14.76
CA ALA A 114 5.35 -9.02 -15.89
C ALA A 114 6.19 -8.66 -17.12
N ALA A 115 6.68 -9.67 -17.84
CA ALA A 115 7.33 -9.47 -19.13
C ALA A 115 6.31 -9.74 -20.23
N GLU A 116 5.45 -8.74 -20.47
CA GLU A 116 4.35 -8.82 -21.44
C GLU A 116 4.84 -9.03 -22.88
N TYR A 117 6.01 -8.50 -23.22
CA TYR A 117 6.60 -8.60 -24.56
C TYR A 117 7.27 -9.95 -24.88
N LEU A 118 7.30 -10.88 -23.92
CA LEU A 118 7.77 -12.23 -24.18
C LEU A 118 6.62 -13.06 -24.76
N GLU A 119 6.94 -14.03 -25.63
CA GLU A 119 5.98 -15.02 -26.09
C GLU A 119 6.33 -16.41 -25.52
N PRO A 120 5.53 -16.96 -24.59
CA PRO A 120 4.30 -16.39 -24.03
C PRO A 120 4.57 -15.25 -23.03
N PRO A 121 3.59 -14.36 -22.79
CA PRO A 121 3.71 -13.30 -21.81
C PRO A 121 4.05 -13.89 -20.44
N LYS A 122 5.06 -13.34 -19.77
CA LYS A 122 5.30 -13.68 -18.37
C LYS A 122 4.44 -12.78 -17.50
N LEU A 123 3.65 -13.40 -16.64
CA LEU A 123 3.02 -12.71 -15.53
C LEU A 123 4.07 -12.51 -14.42
N VAL A 124 3.78 -11.57 -13.51
CA VAL A 124 4.43 -11.54 -12.20
C VAL A 124 4.32 -12.94 -11.58
N ASP A 125 5.47 -13.58 -11.35
CA ASP A 125 5.56 -14.98 -10.93
C ASP A 125 6.16 -15.12 -9.52
N GLY A 126 6.49 -14.01 -8.86
CA GLY A 126 7.15 -13.97 -7.56
C GLY A 126 8.66 -14.13 -7.64
N ILE A 127 9.24 -14.28 -8.83
CA ILE A 127 10.68 -14.26 -9.04
C ILE A 127 11.10 -12.81 -9.24
N ILE A 128 11.89 -12.31 -8.30
CA ILE A 128 12.41 -10.94 -8.36
C ILE A 128 13.31 -10.75 -9.58
N ASP A 129 12.93 -9.82 -10.46
CA ASP A 129 13.70 -9.41 -11.63
C ASP A 129 14.90 -8.55 -11.24
N SER A 130 14.72 -7.66 -10.25
CA SER A 130 15.82 -6.85 -9.73
C SER A 130 15.71 -6.57 -8.24
N GLU A 131 16.84 -6.63 -7.57
CA GLU A 131 17.01 -6.35 -6.15
C GLU A 131 18.09 -5.28 -5.99
N THR A 132 17.81 -4.24 -5.21
CA THR A 132 18.76 -3.17 -4.89
C THR A 132 18.89 -3.05 -3.38
N HIS A 133 20.13 -3.08 -2.90
CA HIS A 133 20.46 -2.90 -1.49
C HIS A 133 21.08 -1.52 -1.27
N PHE A 134 20.57 -0.81 -0.28
CA PHE A 134 21.05 0.49 0.15
C PHE A 134 21.79 0.33 1.47
N ILE A 135 23.00 0.85 1.52
CA ILE A 135 23.81 0.86 2.74
C ILE A 135 23.74 2.28 3.29
N ASN A 136 23.06 2.42 4.42
CA ASN A 136 22.94 3.68 5.14
C ASN A 136 24.09 3.80 6.14
N THR A 137 24.86 4.87 6.03
CA THR A 137 25.92 5.22 6.97
C THR A 137 25.47 6.31 7.91
N TYR A 138 25.89 6.22 9.17
CA TYR A 138 25.46 7.12 10.22
C TYR A 138 26.68 7.77 10.89
N ASP A 139 26.55 9.05 11.24
CA ASP A 139 27.54 9.76 12.04
C ASP A 139 27.46 9.41 13.53
N GLU A 140 28.28 10.06 14.35
CA GLU A 140 28.28 9.87 15.81
C GLU A 140 27.00 10.30 16.53
N ASN A 141 26.10 11.00 15.83
CA ASN A 141 24.83 11.50 16.34
C ASN A 141 23.63 10.76 15.73
N ASP A 142 23.86 9.60 15.09
CA ASP A 142 22.85 8.80 14.38
C ASP A 142 22.16 9.52 13.21
N ASN A 143 22.80 10.55 12.63
CA ASN A 143 22.29 11.16 11.40
C ASN A 143 22.82 10.40 10.18
N LEU A 144 21.95 10.23 9.18
CA LEU A 144 22.33 9.66 7.89
C LEU A 144 23.38 10.56 7.19
N VAL A 145 24.48 9.97 6.73
CA VAL A 145 25.61 10.65 6.06
C VAL A 145 26.04 9.97 4.77
#